data_AF-A0A7X8B9T8-F1
#
_entry.id   AF-A0A7X8B9T8-F1
#
_cell.length_a   1.000
_cell.length_b   1.000
_cell.length_c   1.000
_cell.angle_alpha   90.00
_cell.angle_beta   90.00
_cell.angle_gamma   90.00
#
_symmetry.space_group_name_H-M   'P 1'
#
loop_
_entity.id
_entity.type
_entity.pdbx_description
1 polymer ?
#
loop_
_entity_poly.entity_id
_entity_poly.type
_entity_poly.pdbx_seq_one_letter_code
_entity_poly.pdbx_strand_id
1 'polypeptide(L)'
;MRLKSWVIIAIAAVFASVLTGCSVPDYDPVTIVYENYDDSTTVTWAVEGTEVTRTQQTDDDDPTETSYELPDRAAFVTSVHEELHPPKWDGCEDANEMTIEAQDPDGTLHVSKLADCGVQLKYVDDMFWALDDGR
;
A
#
# COMPACT_ATOMS: atom_id res chain seq x y z
N MET A 1 52.78 2.56 -45.31
CA MET A 1 51.89 3.63 -44.82
C MET A 1 50.88 2.95 -43.88
N ARG A 2 51.18 2.85 -42.59
CA ARG A 2 50.86 3.77 -41.48
C ARG A 2 49.35 3.92 -41.17
N LEU A 3 49.00 3.32 -40.02
CA LEU A 3 47.94 3.67 -39.04
C LEU A 3 46.48 3.52 -39.53
N LYS A 4 45.51 3.05 -38.75
CA LYS A 4 45.32 3.15 -37.29
C LYS A 4 44.23 2.15 -36.87
N SER A 5 44.46 1.39 -35.80
CA SER A 5 43.41 0.75 -35.02
C SER A 5 42.40 1.78 -34.55
N TRP A 6 41.12 1.46 -34.62
CA TRP A 6 40.08 2.13 -33.84
C TRP A 6 39.32 1.09 -33.05
N VAL A 7 39.60 1.08 -31.75
CA VAL A 7 38.81 0.43 -30.71
C VAL A 7 37.44 1.10 -30.72
N ILE A 8 36.38 0.36 -31.04
CA ILE A 8 35.02 0.82 -30.78
C ILE A 8 34.68 0.34 -29.38
N ILE A 9 34.73 1.28 -28.45
CA ILE A 9 34.34 1.13 -27.06
C ILE A 9 32.84 0.79 -27.03
N ALA A 10 32.48 -0.32 -26.39
CA ALA A 10 31.11 -0.60 -26.02
C ALA A 10 30.64 0.51 -25.06
N ILE A 11 29.80 1.41 -25.54
CA ILE A 11 29.14 2.39 -24.66
C ILE A 11 28.03 1.61 -23.95
N ALA A 12 28.36 1.08 -22.77
CA ALA A 12 27.34 0.77 -21.78
C ALA A 12 26.61 2.09 -21.51
N ALA A 13 25.40 2.21 -22.07
CA ALA A 13 24.53 3.32 -21.78
C ALA A 13 24.05 3.13 -20.34
N VAL A 14 24.87 3.61 -19.40
CA VAL A 14 24.46 3.92 -18.03
C VAL A 14 23.52 5.11 -18.16
N PHE A 15 22.27 4.86 -18.50
CA PHE A 15 21.20 5.80 -18.20
C PHE A 15 20.86 5.64 -16.71
N ALA A 16 21.81 6.04 -15.88
CA ALA A 16 21.52 6.55 -14.55
C ALA A 16 20.90 7.94 -14.74
N SER A 17 19.67 7.95 -15.27
CA SER A 17 18.78 9.07 -15.13
C SER A 17 18.36 9.07 -13.67
N VAL A 18 19.17 9.70 -12.81
CA VAL A 18 18.75 10.07 -11.47
C VAL A 18 17.70 11.17 -11.63
N LEU A 19 16.51 10.77 -12.06
CA LEU A 19 15.30 11.41 -11.60
C LEU A 19 15.30 11.12 -10.10
N THR A 20 15.66 12.10 -9.28
CA THR A 20 15.18 12.17 -7.90
C THR A 20 13.66 12.40 -7.94
N GLY A 21 12.92 11.48 -8.56
CA GLY A 21 11.55 11.23 -8.18
C GLY A 21 11.65 10.44 -6.89
N CYS A 22 10.91 10.83 -5.86
CA CYS A 22 10.75 9.97 -4.69
C CYS A 22 10.27 8.62 -5.20
N SER A 23 11.13 7.61 -5.17
CA SER A 23 10.71 6.23 -5.41
C SER A 23 9.80 5.85 -4.27
N VAL A 24 8.66 5.24 -4.59
CA VAL A 24 7.78 4.66 -3.58
C VAL A 24 8.61 3.70 -2.72
N PRO A 25 8.65 3.86 -1.38
CA PRO A 25 9.30 2.91 -0.51
C PRO A 25 8.63 1.54 -0.61
N ASP A 26 9.41 0.46 -0.61
CA ASP A 26 8.86 -0.90 -0.56
C ASP A 26 8.40 -1.20 0.87
N TYR A 27 7.15 -0.87 1.17
CA TYR A 27 6.59 -0.97 2.52
C TYR A 27 6.34 -2.41 2.94
N ASP A 28 7.03 -2.91 3.96
CA ASP A 28 6.90 -4.29 4.45
C ASP A 28 7.41 -4.39 5.92
N PRO A 29 6.60 -4.85 6.89
CA PRO A 29 5.20 -5.28 6.78
C PRO A 29 4.20 -4.10 6.65
N VAL A 30 2.99 -4.42 6.23
CA VAL A 30 1.84 -3.49 6.21
C VAL A 30 0.66 -4.10 6.96
N THR A 31 0.07 -3.34 7.89
CA THR A 31 -1.17 -3.69 8.59
C THR A 31 -2.26 -2.69 8.23
N ILE A 32 -3.43 -3.19 7.84
CA ILE A 32 -4.59 -2.36 7.52
C ILE A 32 -5.75 -2.82 8.38
N VAL A 33 -6.40 -1.89 9.06
CA VAL A 33 -7.56 -2.15 9.92
C VAL A 33 -8.71 -1.32 9.41
N TYR A 34 -9.83 -1.96 9.08
CA TYR A 34 -11.07 -1.32 8.71
C TYR A 34 -12.11 -1.56 9.81
N GLU A 35 -12.64 -0.49 10.38
CA GLU A 35 -13.70 -0.50 11.38
C GLU A 35 -15.00 -0.03 10.73
N ASN A 36 -15.96 -0.95 10.62
CA ASN A 36 -17.32 -0.66 10.23
C ASN A 36 -18.17 -0.41 11.49
N TYR A 37 -18.58 0.84 11.70
CA TYR A 37 -19.34 1.22 12.88
C TYR A 37 -20.82 0.88 12.79
N ASP A 38 -21.35 0.60 11.59
CA ASP A 38 -22.77 0.24 11.41
C ASP A 38 -23.09 -1.16 11.96
N ASP A 39 -22.14 -2.10 11.85
CA ASP A 39 -22.31 -3.50 12.29
C ASP A 39 -21.23 -3.97 13.28
N SER A 40 -20.43 -3.04 13.80
CA SER A 40 -19.29 -3.31 14.69
C SER A 40 -18.29 -4.33 14.11
N THR A 41 -18.17 -4.43 12.78
CA THR A 41 -17.19 -5.33 12.15
C THR A 41 -15.82 -4.65 12.11
N THR A 42 -14.81 -5.35 12.60
CA THR A 42 -13.40 -5.02 12.34
C THR A 42 -12.83 -6.03 11.35
N VAL A 43 -12.19 -5.55 10.29
CA VAL A 43 -11.43 -6.38 9.36
C VAL A 43 -9.98 -5.92 9.37
N THR A 44 -9.07 -6.85 9.62
CA THR A 44 -7.63 -6.59 9.66
C THR A 44 -6.96 -7.38 8.54
N TRP A 45 -6.17 -6.71 7.71
CA TRP A 45 -5.25 -7.33 6.76
C TRP A 45 -3.82 -7.14 7.26
N ALA A 46 -3.13 -8.24 7.55
CA ALA A 46 -1.69 -8.25 7.78
C ALA A 46 -1.01 -8.73 6.49
N VAL A 47 -0.14 -7.90 5.94
CA VAL A 47 0.58 -8.16 4.68
C VAL A 47 2.07 -8.24 4.95
N GLU A 48 2.67 -9.39 4.63
CA GLU A 48 4.12 -9.62 4.67
C GLU A 48 4.60 -10.14 3.31
N GLY A 49 5.41 -9.35 2.61
CA GLY A 49 5.73 -9.59 1.21
C GLY A 49 4.48 -9.62 0.34
N THR A 50 4.12 -10.80 -0.18
CA THR A 50 2.90 -11.03 -0.99
C THR A 50 1.80 -11.77 -0.23
N GLU A 51 2.10 -12.31 0.94
CA GLU A 51 1.14 -13.05 1.76
C GLU A 51 0.23 -12.07 2.50
N VAL A 52 -1.06 -12.35 2.49
CA VAL A 52 -2.08 -11.60 3.22
C VAL A 52 -2.78 -12.56 4.18
N THR A 53 -2.85 -12.15 5.44
CA THR A 53 -3.75 -12.75 6.44
C THR A 53 -4.84 -11.77 6.77
N ARG A 54 -6.08 -12.10 6.39
CA ARG A 54 -7.29 -11.33 6.68
C ARG A 54 -8.00 -11.93 7.88
N THR A 55 -8.20 -11.13 8.92
CA THR A 55 -8.99 -11.49 10.09
C THR A 55 -10.22 -10.60 10.16
N GLN A 56 -11.40 -11.21 10.14
CA GLN A 56 -12.67 -10.52 10.30
C GLN A 56 -13.26 -10.86 11.68
N GLN A 57 -13.70 -9.84 12.41
CA GLN A 57 -14.29 -9.99 13.72
C GLN A 57 -15.51 -9.07 13.85
N THR A 58 -16.61 -9.60 14.36
CA THR A 58 -17.77 -8.87 14.87
C THR A 58 -17.77 -8.98 16.40
N ASP A 59 -18.42 -8.06 17.11
CA ASP A 59 -18.40 -8.01 18.58
C ASP A 59 -18.84 -9.33 19.27
N ASP A 60 -19.71 -10.10 18.62
CA ASP A 60 -20.36 -11.29 19.19
C ASP A 60 -19.83 -12.63 18.66
N ASP A 61 -18.93 -12.63 17.66
CA ASP A 61 -18.45 -13.85 17.01
C ASP A 61 -16.95 -14.10 17.24
N ASP A 62 -16.55 -15.37 17.11
CA ASP A 62 -15.14 -15.74 17.03
C ASP A 62 -14.52 -15.16 15.74
N PRO A 63 -13.26 -14.68 15.80
CA PRO A 63 -12.60 -14.13 14.63
C PRO A 63 -12.43 -15.19 13.54
N THR A 64 -12.76 -14.81 12.31
CA THR A 64 -12.55 -15.65 11.12
C THR A 64 -11.29 -15.21 10.40
N GLU A 65 -10.38 -16.14 10.17
CA GLU A 65 -9.12 -15.90 9.47
C GLU A 65 -9.14 -16.51 8.06
N THR A 66 -8.61 -15.77 7.08
CA THR A 66 -8.43 -16.24 5.70
C THR A 66 -7.09 -15.76 5.19
N SER A 67 -6.28 -16.68 4.65
CA SER A 67 -4.99 -16.34 4.05
C SER A 67 -5.03 -16.46 2.54
N TYR A 68 -4.42 -15.50 1.84
CA TYR A 68 -4.33 -15.47 0.39
C TYR A 68 -3.12 -14.65 -0.08
N GLU A 69 -2.83 -14.69 -1.38
CA GLU A 69 -1.75 -13.88 -1.99
C GLU A 69 -2.31 -12.60 -2.61
N LEU A 70 -1.57 -11.51 -2.46
CA LEU A 70 -1.84 -10.24 -3.15
C LEU A 70 -1.91 -10.46 -4.66
N PRO A 71 -2.89 -9.81 -5.34
CA PRO A 71 -3.01 -9.90 -6.79
C PRO A 71 -1.83 -9.20 -7.51
N ASP A 72 -1.41 -8.04 -7.00
CA ASP A 72 -0.27 -7.27 -7.52
C ASP A 72 0.41 -6.49 -6.38
N ARG A 73 1.62 -6.91 -6.02
CA ARG A 73 2.42 -6.30 -4.96
C ARG A 73 2.83 -4.85 -5.27
N ALA A 74 3.17 -4.54 -6.52
CA ALA A 74 3.62 -3.21 -6.89
C ALA A 74 2.46 -2.21 -6.87
N ALA A 75 1.29 -2.64 -7.33
CA ALA A 75 0.05 -1.86 -7.22
C ALA A 75 -0.32 -1.61 -5.75
N PHE A 76 -0.27 -2.64 -4.91
CA PHE A 76 -0.53 -2.52 -3.46
C PHE A 76 0.38 -1.50 -2.78
N VAL A 77 1.70 -1.62 -2.95
CA VAL A 77 2.67 -0.69 -2.36
C VAL A 77 2.48 0.74 -2.87
N THR A 78 2.08 0.89 -4.14
CA THR A 78 1.75 2.20 -4.71
C THR A 78 0.51 2.80 -4.05
N SER A 79 -0.55 2.01 -3.87
CA SER A 79 -1.73 2.43 -3.11
C SER A 79 -1.29 2.91 -1.74
N VAL A 80 -0.67 2.04 -0.93
CA VAL A 80 -0.25 2.34 0.45
C VAL A 80 0.50 3.66 0.53
N HIS A 81 1.40 3.93 -0.42
CA HIS A 81 2.12 5.20 -0.48
C HIS A 81 1.20 6.41 -0.65
N GLU A 82 0.23 6.35 -1.56
CA GLU A 82 -0.75 7.42 -1.79
C GLU A 82 -1.65 7.62 -0.57
N GLU A 83 -2.12 6.55 0.07
CA GLU A 83 -3.00 6.65 1.25
C GLU A 83 -2.28 7.08 2.53
N LEU A 84 -0.96 6.88 2.63
CA LEU A 84 -0.14 7.47 3.68
C LEU A 84 0.03 8.99 3.52
N HIS A 85 -0.30 9.53 2.36
CA HIS A 85 -0.18 10.95 2.03
C HIS A 85 -1.47 11.55 1.47
N PRO A 86 -2.63 11.36 2.15
CA PRO A 86 -3.91 11.80 1.62
C PRO A 86 -4.00 13.33 1.63
N PRO A 87 -4.80 13.93 0.73
CA PRO A 87 -5.08 15.35 0.77
C PRO A 87 -5.77 15.71 2.10
N LYS A 88 -5.46 16.89 2.66
CA LYS A 88 -6.16 17.38 3.85
C LYS A 88 -7.63 17.66 3.55
N TRP A 89 -8.51 17.26 4.47
CA TRP A 89 -9.94 17.51 4.41
C TRP A 89 -10.51 17.77 5.80
N ASP A 90 -11.73 18.30 5.83
CA ASP A 90 -12.55 18.30 7.03
C ASP A 90 -13.12 16.88 7.20
N GLY A 91 -12.91 16.28 8.37
CA GLY A 91 -13.40 14.92 8.65
C GLY A 91 -14.93 14.82 8.58
N CYS A 92 -15.43 13.64 8.26
CA CYS A 92 -16.86 13.34 8.39
C CYS A 92 -17.10 12.72 9.76
N GLU A 93 -18.09 13.24 10.48
CA GLU A 93 -18.59 12.58 11.69
C GLU A 93 -19.29 11.26 11.29
N ASP A 94 -19.16 10.23 12.13
CA ASP A 94 -19.83 8.93 12.01
C ASP A 94 -19.50 8.08 10.76
N ALA A 95 -18.38 8.33 10.08
CA ALA A 95 -17.92 7.48 8.97
C ALA A 95 -17.06 6.30 9.46
N ASN A 96 -17.11 5.17 8.76
CA ASN A 96 -16.22 4.03 8.99
C ASN A 96 -14.75 4.47 8.87
N GLU A 97 -13.82 3.80 9.54
CA GLU A 97 -12.41 4.20 9.57
C GLU A 97 -11.51 3.09 9.01
N MET A 98 -10.58 3.45 8.12
CA MET A 98 -9.47 2.63 7.69
C MET A 98 -8.17 3.20 8.25
N THR A 99 -7.50 2.44 9.12
CA THR A 99 -6.15 2.73 9.59
C THR A 99 -5.14 1.91 8.79
N ILE A 100 -4.10 2.56 8.27
CA ILE A 100 -3.00 1.93 7.53
C ILE A 100 -1.71 2.17 8.29
N GLU A 101 -1.02 1.10 8.67
CA GLU A 101 0.31 1.13 9.27
C GLU A 101 1.30 0.42 8.34
N ALA A 102 2.38 1.09 7.96
CA ALA A 102 3.32 0.59 6.97
C ALA A 102 4.76 0.89 7.38
N GLN A 103 5.64 -0.11 7.34
CA GLN A 103 7.05 0.06 7.64
C GLN A 103 7.86 0.26 6.36
N ASP A 104 8.65 1.34 6.28
CA ASP A 104 9.58 1.52 5.16
C ASP A 104 10.87 0.69 5.32
N PRO A 105 11.70 0.55 4.26
CA PRO A 105 12.93 -0.26 4.32
C PRO A 105 13.97 0.19 5.37
N ASP A 106 13.89 1.43 5.83
CA ASP A 106 14.77 1.96 6.89
C ASP A 106 14.23 1.64 8.30
N GLY A 107 13.06 1.00 8.38
CA GLY A 107 12.39 0.60 9.61
C GLY A 107 11.44 1.65 10.18
N THR A 108 11.22 2.77 9.48
CA THR A 108 10.31 3.83 9.94
C THR A 108 8.86 3.38 9.77
N LEU A 109 8.07 3.51 10.83
CA LEU A 109 6.64 3.25 10.80
C LEU A 109 5.88 4.51 10.35
N HIS A 110 5.07 4.37 9.32
CA HIS A 110 4.16 5.39 8.81
C HIS A 110 2.73 4.97 9.14
N VAL A 111 1.89 5.92 9.56
CA VAL A 111 0.50 5.65 9.94
C VAL A 111 -0.41 6.68 9.30
N SER A 112 -1.52 6.21 8.72
CA SER A 112 -2.59 7.04 8.18
C SER A 112 -3.94 6.55 8.65
N LYS A 113 -4.89 7.48 8.74
CA LYS A 113 -6.30 7.21 9.09
C LYS A 113 -7.17 7.86 8.03
N LEU A 114 -7.98 7.05 7.38
CA LEU A 114 -8.95 7.45 6.37
C LEU A 114 -10.36 7.20 6.92
N ALA A 115 -11.23 8.19 6.86
CA ALA A 115 -12.65 8.04 7.09
C ALA A 115 -13.35 7.70 5.77
N ASP A 116 -14.20 6.68 5.74
CA ASP A 116 -14.91 6.18 4.56
C ASP A 116 -16.05 7.12 4.12
N CYS A 117 -15.69 8.30 3.61
CA CYS A 117 -16.64 9.32 3.23
C CYS A 117 -16.06 10.33 2.22
N GLY A 118 -16.97 11.03 1.52
CA GLY A 118 -16.62 12.21 0.74
C GLY A 118 -15.48 11.97 -0.26
N VAL A 119 -14.39 12.73 -0.12
CA VAL A 119 -13.21 12.63 -0.99
C VAL A 119 -12.25 11.51 -0.59
N GLN A 120 -12.41 10.93 0.60
CA GLN A 120 -11.57 9.84 1.09
C GLN A 120 -12.02 8.47 0.59
N LEU A 121 -13.33 8.33 0.33
CA LEU A 121 -13.96 7.08 -0.12
C LEU A 121 -13.18 6.43 -1.27
N LYS A 122 -12.68 7.23 -2.23
CA LYS A 122 -11.86 6.68 -3.32
C LYS A 122 -10.56 6.01 -2.84
N TYR A 123 -9.91 6.53 -1.79
CA TYR A 123 -8.66 5.97 -1.25
C TYR A 123 -8.94 4.68 -0.47
N VAL A 124 -10.06 4.65 0.24
CA VAL A 124 -10.56 3.44 0.92
C VAL A 124 -10.92 2.37 -0.13
N ASP A 125 -11.66 2.73 -1.18
CA ASP A 125 -12.01 1.85 -2.28
C ASP A 125 -10.76 1.31 -3.01
N ASP A 126 -9.83 2.20 -3.39
CA ASP A 126 -8.58 1.83 -4.08
C ASP A 126 -7.77 0.83 -3.25
N MET A 127 -7.70 1.03 -1.92
CA MET A 127 -7.05 0.08 -1.01
C MET A 127 -7.78 -1.28 -0.97
N PHE A 128 -9.11 -1.30 -0.91
CA PHE A 128 -9.87 -2.55 -0.98
C PHE A 128 -9.62 -3.30 -2.29
N TRP A 129 -9.57 -2.58 -3.41
CA TRP A 129 -9.23 -3.17 -4.71
C TRP A 129 -7.83 -3.76 -4.72
N ALA A 130 -6.84 -3.06 -4.15
CA ALA A 130 -5.47 -3.53 -4.06
C ALA A 130 -5.30 -4.76 -3.15
N LEU A 131 -6.10 -4.84 -2.08
CA LEU A 131 -6.06 -5.92 -1.09
C LEU A 131 -6.81 -7.18 -1.52
N ASP A 132 -8.06 -7.05 -1.96
CA ASP A 132 -8.98 -8.20 -2.07
C ASP A 132 -9.46 -8.45 -3.51
N ASP A 133 -9.33 -7.51 -4.45
CA ASP A 133 -9.81 -7.62 -5.85
C ASP A 133 -11.20 -8.30 -5.98
N GLY A 134 -12.10 -8.00 -5.03
CA GLY A 134 -13.46 -8.56 -4.96
C GLY A 134 -13.58 -10.00 -4.43
N ARG A 135 -12.64 -10.48 -3.61
CA ARG A 135 -12.68 -11.77 -2.91
C ARG A 135 -13.42 -11.76 -1.56
#